data_AF-A0A1X7S8C3-F1
#
_entry.id   AF-A0A1X7S8C3-F1
#
_cell.length_a   1.000
_cell.length_b   1.000
_cell.length_c   1.000
_cell.angle_alpha   90.00
_cell.angle_beta   90.00
_cell.angle_gamma   90.00
#
_symmetry.space_group_name_H-M   'P 1'
#
loop_
_entity.id
_entity.type
_entity.pdbx_description
1 polymer ?
#
loop_
_entity_poly.entity_id
_entity_poly.type
_entity_poly.pdbx_seq_one_letter_code
_entity_poly.pdbx_strand_id
1 'polypeptide(L)'
;MSNGVFQEEVMDTWMGIFEEGTLTDKTWVISTINKSCLTQTQSEALIAINYTLNDDGPWLAYHGSSTEDPPIDLAEIEQDLLDRQCLFAVDAPFTHGLEDHISGPLVAGNVTGRYAPGIYFLSFAGPPVMLAIYNSGDISLERTQSVWTNLSLALTNHMRINPYLTTGQRDRTGTSKYNLLNATAPASGVACATKTCLQVRWGWLAFPTVLAVLTLIFFAGAIFSTGGLTRDVRTWKSSPLPLLFYGGSLSHTRADSQHVDDLNRAAKRTNVGLVRDEEGNMVLRKRGAVVDRDSEI
;
A
#
# COMPACT_ATOMS: atom_id res chain seq x y z
N MET A 1 49.21 -37.51 -17.51
CA MET A 1 49.67 -37.12 -16.16
C MET A 1 50.89 -37.93 -15.80
N SER A 2 52.12 -37.38 -15.83
CA SER A 2 53.34 -38.13 -15.45
C SER A 2 54.08 -37.62 -14.22
N ASN A 3 53.67 -36.50 -13.60
CA ASN A 3 54.43 -35.87 -12.50
C ASN A 3 53.56 -35.39 -11.31
N GLY A 4 52.35 -35.92 -11.10
CA GLY A 4 51.49 -35.50 -9.97
C GLY A 4 50.96 -34.06 -10.05
N VAL A 5 51.06 -33.45 -11.23
CA VAL A 5 50.53 -32.12 -11.55
C VAL A 5 49.31 -32.29 -12.46
N PHE A 6 48.23 -31.63 -12.07
CA PHE A 6 46.99 -31.51 -12.83
C PHE A 6 46.91 -30.10 -13.42
N GLN A 7 46.53 -29.98 -14.69
CA GLN A 7 46.33 -28.71 -15.38
C GLN A 7 45.15 -28.82 -16.34
N GLU A 8 44.19 -27.93 -16.19
CA GLU A 8 43.11 -27.68 -17.14
C GLU A 8 43.18 -26.24 -17.65
N GLU A 9 42.87 -26.07 -18.93
CA GLU A 9 42.96 -24.81 -19.66
C GLU A 9 41.65 -24.58 -20.41
N VAL A 10 41.18 -23.33 -20.39
CA VAL A 10 40.05 -22.90 -21.20
C VAL A 10 40.50 -22.91 -22.66
N MET A 11 39.93 -23.81 -23.47
CA MET A 11 40.37 -24.00 -24.86
C MET A 11 40.09 -22.81 -25.76
N ASP A 12 39.12 -21.97 -25.40
CA ASP A 12 38.79 -20.80 -26.19
C ASP A 12 38.03 -19.72 -25.42
N THR A 13 38.40 -18.47 -25.69
CA THR A 13 37.74 -17.27 -25.16
C THR A 13 37.46 -16.30 -26.31
N TRP A 14 36.88 -16.79 -27.42
CA TRP A 14 36.55 -15.95 -28.58
C TRP A 14 35.82 -14.69 -28.13
N MET A 15 36.38 -13.54 -28.51
CA MET A 15 35.89 -12.19 -28.25
C MET A 15 34.67 -11.81 -29.11
N GLY A 16 34.06 -12.79 -29.79
CA GLY A 16 32.98 -12.57 -30.76
C GLY A 16 31.62 -13.13 -30.35
N ILE A 17 31.48 -13.69 -29.13
CA ILE A 17 30.23 -14.34 -28.68
C ILE A 17 29.07 -13.34 -28.62
N PHE A 18 29.38 -12.05 -28.42
CA PHE A 18 28.41 -10.98 -28.22
C PHE A 18 28.56 -9.81 -29.21
N GLU A 19 29.29 -9.98 -30.32
CA GLU A 19 29.82 -8.85 -31.09
C GLU A 19 28.83 -8.09 -31.98
N GLU A 20 27.63 -8.61 -32.29
CA GLU A 20 26.76 -7.96 -33.28
C GLU A 20 25.28 -7.92 -32.88
N GLY A 21 24.88 -6.81 -32.26
CA GLY A 21 23.48 -6.41 -32.12
C GLY A 21 23.01 -5.51 -33.28
N THR A 22 21.71 -5.39 -33.53
CA THR A 22 21.19 -4.36 -34.46
C THR A 22 20.81 -3.07 -33.73
N LEU A 23 20.56 -2.01 -34.51
CA LEU A 23 20.20 -0.69 -34.02
C LEU A 23 18.68 -0.55 -33.86
N THR A 24 18.18 -0.61 -32.62
CA THR A 24 16.90 0.04 -32.29
C THR A 24 17.24 1.43 -31.75
N ASP A 25 16.74 2.50 -32.38
CA ASP A 25 16.97 3.89 -31.98
C ASP A 25 18.44 4.30 -31.75
N LYS A 26 19.36 3.83 -32.62
CA LYS A 26 20.81 4.10 -32.56
C LYS A 26 21.54 3.49 -31.36
N THR A 27 20.90 2.59 -30.62
CA THR A 27 21.54 1.82 -29.53
C THR A 27 21.81 0.40 -29.99
N TRP A 28 23.03 -0.09 -29.72
CA TRP A 28 23.44 -1.45 -30.04
C TRP A 28 22.94 -2.36 -28.92
N VAL A 29 22.10 -3.33 -29.26
CA VAL A 29 21.51 -4.25 -28.28
C VAL A 29 21.57 -5.69 -28.78
N ILE A 30 21.83 -6.62 -27.86
CA ILE A 30 21.58 -8.05 -28.09
C ILE A 30 20.20 -8.35 -27.55
N SER A 31 19.35 -8.94 -28.37
CA SER A 31 17.96 -9.19 -27.99
C SER A 31 17.53 -10.63 -28.18
N THR A 32 16.55 -11.03 -27.38
CA THR A 32 15.92 -12.34 -27.47
C THR A 32 14.42 -12.21 -27.23
N ILE A 33 13.67 -13.02 -27.97
CA ILE A 33 12.23 -13.11 -27.83
C ILE A 33 11.88 -14.44 -27.15
N ASN A 34 10.95 -14.40 -26.21
CA ASN A 34 10.32 -15.61 -25.71
C ASN A 34 9.29 -16.11 -26.73
N LYS A 35 9.52 -17.29 -27.32
CA LYS A 35 8.65 -17.86 -28.35
C LYS A 35 7.24 -18.16 -27.85
N SER A 36 7.06 -18.44 -26.55
CA SER A 36 5.72 -18.68 -26.00
C SER A 36 4.82 -17.44 -26.03
N CYS A 37 5.40 -16.25 -26.22
CA CYS A 37 4.68 -14.99 -26.31
C CYS A 37 4.24 -14.61 -27.73
N LEU A 38 4.82 -15.26 -28.74
CA LEU A 38 4.58 -14.89 -30.13
C LEU A 38 3.16 -15.23 -30.54
N THR A 39 2.47 -14.28 -31.15
CA THR A 39 1.21 -14.58 -31.82
C THR A 39 1.48 -15.33 -33.12
N GLN A 40 0.43 -15.96 -33.67
CA GLN A 40 0.52 -16.64 -34.96
C GLN A 40 0.98 -15.67 -36.07
N THR A 41 0.44 -14.44 -36.09
CA THR A 41 0.80 -13.41 -37.06
C THR A 41 2.26 -12.94 -36.92
N GLN A 42 2.74 -12.78 -35.69
CA GLN A 42 4.14 -12.42 -35.42
C GLN A 42 5.10 -13.54 -35.82
N SER A 43 4.71 -14.79 -35.56
CA SER A 43 5.49 -15.96 -35.97
C SER A 43 5.63 -16.03 -37.49
N GLU A 44 4.52 -15.82 -38.21
CA GLU A 44 4.51 -15.79 -39.69
C GLU A 44 5.36 -14.64 -40.25
N ALA A 45 5.30 -13.46 -39.63
CA ALA A 45 6.13 -12.32 -40.01
C ALA A 45 7.63 -12.59 -39.81
N LEU A 46 8.01 -13.20 -38.68
CA LEU A 46 9.40 -13.57 -38.41
C LEU A 46 9.90 -14.64 -39.38
N ILE A 47 9.08 -15.66 -39.69
CA ILE A 47 9.41 -16.68 -40.69
C ILE A 47 9.58 -16.06 -42.08
N ALA A 48 8.75 -15.08 -42.46
CA ALA A 48 8.87 -14.37 -43.73
C ALA A 48 10.20 -13.62 -43.88
N ILE A 49 10.83 -13.24 -42.76
CA ILE A 49 12.13 -12.57 -42.69
C ILE A 49 13.24 -13.60 -42.36
N ASN A 50 12.99 -14.88 -42.62
CA ASN A 50 13.96 -15.98 -42.53
C ASN A 50 14.42 -16.35 -41.10
N TYR A 51 13.64 -16.03 -40.06
CA TYR A 51 13.88 -16.56 -38.72
C TYR A 51 13.42 -18.03 -38.60
N THR A 52 14.21 -18.84 -37.91
CA THR A 52 13.90 -20.24 -37.61
C THR A 52 13.22 -20.36 -36.24
N LEU A 53 11.93 -20.73 -36.22
CA LEU A 53 11.16 -20.91 -34.98
C LEU A 53 11.09 -22.37 -34.50
N ASN A 54 11.52 -23.32 -35.34
CA ASN A 54 11.30 -24.76 -35.18
C ASN A 54 12.22 -25.46 -34.16
N ASP A 55 13.09 -24.72 -33.48
CA ASP A 55 13.98 -25.29 -32.45
C ASP A 55 13.20 -25.59 -31.16
N ASP A 56 13.55 -26.64 -30.43
CA ASP A 56 12.85 -27.05 -29.20
C ASP A 56 12.99 -26.05 -28.03
N GLY A 57 13.89 -25.07 -28.12
CA GLY A 57 14.13 -24.07 -27.08
C GLY A 57 12.98 -23.05 -26.96
N PRO A 58 12.73 -22.45 -25.79
CA PRO A 58 11.71 -21.40 -25.63
C PRO A 58 12.18 -20.01 -26.09
N TRP A 59 13.48 -19.83 -26.35
CA TRP A 59 14.09 -18.53 -26.67
C TRP A 59 14.45 -18.46 -28.15
N LEU A 60 14.19 -17.32 -28.78
CA LEU A 60 14.61 -16.98 -30.13
C LEU A 60 15.67 -15.87 -30.03
N ALA A 61 16.85 -16.08 -30.62
CA ALA A 61 17.79 -14.99 -30.83
C ALA A 61 17.21 -14.02 -31.85
N TYR A 62 17.07 -12.76 -31.48
CA TYR A 62 16.44 -11.74 -32.31
C TYR A 62 17.46 -10.63 -32.58
N HIS A 63 17.60 -10.22 -33.85
CA HIS A 63 18.55 -9.17 -34.24
C HIS A 63 20.04 -9.44 -33.90
N GLY A 64 20.44 -10.72 -33.85
CA GLY A 64 21.79 -11.15 -33.47
C GLY A 64 22.71 -11.55 -34.64
N SER A 65 22.44 -11.07 -35.86
CA SER A 65 23.35 -11.25 -36.99
C SER A 65 23.11 -10.16 -38.05
N SER A 66 24.09 -9.29 -38.26
CA SER A 66 24.34 -8.40 -39.41
C SER A 66 23.22 -8.11 -40.45
N THR A 67 21.97 -7.83 -40.08
CA THR A 67 21.01 -7.31 -41.06
C THR A 67 21.04 -5.80 -41.01
N GLU A 68 21.77 -5.20 -41.97
CA GLU A 68 21.69 -3.78 -42.28
C GLU A 68 20.23 -3.44 -42.59
N ASP A 69 19.65 -2.55 -41.77
CA ASP A 69 18.29 -2.03 -41.84
C ASP A 69 17.17 -3.08 -41.73
N PRO A 70 16.56 -3.27 -40.52
CA PRO A 70 15.32 -4.02 -40.45
C PRO A 70 14.25 -3.30 -41.30
N PRO A 71 13.44 -4.03 -42.08
CA PRO A 71 12.31 -3.43 -42.78
C PRO A 71 11.41 -2.74 -41.75
N ILE A 72 10.90 -1.56 -42.12
CA ILE A 72 10.06 -0.62 -41.34
C ILE A 72 8.84 -1.31 -40.65
N ASP A 73 8.52 -2.55 -41.03
CA ASP A 73 7.41 -3.38 -40.57
C ASP A 73 7.65 -4.11 -39.22
N LEU A 74 8.87 -4.09 -38.67
CA LEU A 74 9.17 -4.77 -37.40
C LEU A 74 9.00 -3.89 -36.15
N ALA A 75 9.03 -2.57 -36.29
CA ALA A 75 8.98 -1.65 -35.15
C ALA A 75 7.68 -1.75 -34.35
N GLU A 76 6.54 -1.95 -35.02
CA GLU A 76 5.25 -2.15 -34.35
C GLU A 76 5.20 -3.49 -33.59
N ILE A 77 5.79 -4.54 -34.17
CA ILE A 77 5.91 -5.85 -33.52
C ILE A 77 6.83 -5.77 -32.30
N GLU A 78 7.96 -5.08 -32.41
CA GLU A 78 8.90 -4.87 -31.32
C GLU A 78 8.27 -4.10 -30.17
N GLN A 79 7.58 -3.00 -30.47
CA GLN A 79 6.89 -2.20 -29.45
C GLN A 79 5.83 -3.03 -28.72
N ASP A 80 5.02 -3.79 -29.46
CA ASP A 80 4.01 -4.68 -28.88
C ASP A 80 4.64 -5.81 -28.04
N LEU A 81 5.79 -6.35 -28.46
CA LEU A 81 6.52 -7.35 -27.67
C LEU A 81 7.17 -6.74 -26.41
N LEU A 82 7.64 -5.50 -26.45
CA LEU A 82 8.18 -4.79 -25.30
C LEU A 82 7.07 -4.46 -24.29
N ASP A 83 5.92 -3.96 -24.76
CA ASP A 83 4.76 -3.65 -23.93
C ASP A 83 4.24 -4.91 -23.22
N ARG A 84 4.33 -6.07 -23.89
CA ARG A 84 3.98 -7.38 -23.32
C ARG A 84 5.13 -8.07 -22.57
N GLN A 85 6.29 -7.43 -22.41
CA GLN A 85 7.48 -7.97 -21.72
C GLN A 85 7.99 -9.31 -22.30
N CYS A 86 7.92 -9.45 -23.61
CA CYS A 86 8.26 -10.66 -24.35
C CYS A 86 9.52 -10.52 -25.21
N LEU A 87 9.97 -9.27 -25.42
CA LEU A 87 11.29 -8.93 -25.96
C LEU A 87 12.22 -8.52 -24.82
N PHE A 88 13.37 -9.17 -24.73
CA PHE A 88 14.42 -8.86 -23.77
C PHE A 88 15.65 -8.39 -24.52
N ALA A 89 16.16 -7.23 -24.16
CA ALA A 89 17.34 -6.65 -24.80
C ALA A 89 18.35 -6.21 -23.74
N VAL A 90 19.62 -6.34 -24.09
CA VAL A 90 20.76 -5.93 -23.29
C VAL A 90 21.66 -5.07 -24.15
N ASP A 91 22.09 -3.92 -23.64
CA ASP A 91 22.89 -2.94 -24.38
C ASP A 91 24.36 -3.34 -24.51
N ALA A 92 25.01 -2.82 -25.55
CA ALA A 92 26.39 -3.13 -25.88
C ALA A 92 27.41 -2.85 -24.75
N PRO A 93 27.34 -1.74 -23.98
CA PRO A 93 28.22 -1.54 -22.83
C PRO A 93 28.19 -2.69 -21.81
N PHE A 94 27.02 -3.25 -21.51
CA PHE A 94 26.93 -4.41 -20.63
C PHE A 94 27.49 -5.66 -21.28
N THR A 95 27.19 -5.91 -22.56
CA THR A 95 27.67 -7.12 -23.23
C THR A 95 29.20 -7.11 -23.32
N HIS A 96 29.82 -5.97 -23.65
CA HIS A 96 31.26 -5.79 -23.62
C HIS A 96 31.85 -5.91 -22.21
N GLY A 97 31.20 -5.31 -21.20
CA GLY A 97 31.65 -5.41 -19.81
C GLY A 97 31.58 -6.85 -19.29
N LEU A 98 30.53 -7.57 -19.65
CA LEU A 98 30.35 -8.99 -19.33
C LEU A 98 31.41 -9.83 -20.05
N GLU A 99 31.64 -9.55 -21.32
CA GLU A 99 32.66 -10.22 -22.12
C GLU A 99 34.06 -10.04 -21.52
N ASP A 100 34.47 -8.81 -21.18
CA ASP A 100 35.75 -8.54 -20.50
C ASP A 100 35.84 -9.26 -19.15
N HIS A 101 34.71 -9.38 -18.44
CA HIS A 101 34.68 -10.10 -17.16
C HIS A 101 34.79 -11.62 -17.30
N ILE A 102 34.12 -12.21 -18.30
CA ILE A 102 34.14 -13.64 -18.57
C ILE A 102 35.46 -14.05 -19.25
N SER A 103 35.93 -13.29 -20.22
CA SER A 103 37.24 -13.51 -20.87
C SER A 103 38.41 -13.08 -19.98
N GLY A 104 38.12 -12.38 -18.87
CA GLY A 104 39.09 -11.94 -17.88
C GLY A 104 39.41 -12.97 -16.78
N PRO A 105 40.20 -12.58 -15.77
CA PRO A 105 40.81 -13.48 -14.78
C PRO A 105 39.84 -14.16 -13.81
N LEU A 106 38.53 -13.93 -13.95
CA LEU A 106 37.50 -14.57 -13.14
C LEU A 106 37.16 -15.96 -13.63
N VAL A 107 37.13 -16.15 -14.96
CA VAL A 107 36.81 -17.42 -15.60
C VAL A 107 37.96 -17.88 -16.49
N ALA A 108 38.59 -16.97 -17.25
CA ALA A 108 39.73 -17.29 -18.09
C ALA A 108 40.99 -17.51 -17.26
N GLY A 109 41.70 -18.60 -17.57
CA GLY A 109 42.94 -18.99 -16.92
C GLY A 109 42.99 -20.50 -16.64
N ASN A 110 44.09 -20.93 -16.05
CA ASN A 110 44.33 -22.34 -15.81
C ASN A 110 43.98 -22.73 -14.38
N VAL A 111 43.28 -23.84 -14.22
CA VAL A 111 43.18 -24.51 -12.92
C VAL A 111 44.32 -25.50 -12.84
N THR A 112 45.19 -25.27 -11.86
CA THR A 112 46.31 -26.16 -11.54
C THR A 112 46.09 -26.81 -10.20
N GLY A 113 46.46 -28.08 -10.10
CA GLY A 113 46.33 -28.86 -8.87
C GLY A 113 47.58 -29.69 -8.58
N ARG A 114 47.89 -29.86 -7.29
CA ARG A 114 48.89 -30.84 -6.84
C ARG A 114 48.19 -32.09 -6.32
N TYR A 115 48.64 -33.25 -6.77
CA TYR A 115 48.07 -34.54 -6.40
C TYR A 115 49.13 -35.41 -5.72
N ALA A 116 48.73 -36.09 -4.62
CA ALA A 116 49.53 -37.14 -4.00
C ALA A 116 48.98 -38.51 -4.41
N PRO A 117 49.81 -39.43 -4.93
CA PRO A 117 49.39 -40.78 -5.30
C PRO A 117 48.67 -41.49 -4.15
N GLY A 118 47.41 -41.88 -4.39
CA GLY A 118 46.64 -42.75 -3.49
C GLY A 118 45.94 -42.07 -2.32
N ILE A 119 46.00 -40.74 -2.17
CA ILE A 119 45.40 -40.06 -1.01
C ILE A 119 44.35 -39.03 -1.47
N TYR A 120 44.63 -37.77 -1.82
CA TYR A 120 43.62 -36.84 -2.40
C TYR A 120 44.34 -35.71 -3.17
N PHE A 121 43.61 -34.78 -3.79
CA PHE A 121 44.21 -33.51 -4.26
C PHE A 121 44.64 -32.65 -3.06
N LEU A 122 45.87 -32.12 -3.09
CA LEU A 122 46.49 -31.39 -1.98
C LEU A 122 46.20 -29.88 -2.01
N SER A 123 46.12 -29.31 -3.22
CA SER A 123 45.92 -27.88 -3.41
C SER A 123 45.40 -27.58 -4.81
N PHE A 124 44.62 -26.52 -4.95
CA PHE A 124 44.17 -25.97 -6.22
C PHE A 124 44.55 -24.49 -6.31
N ALA A 125 44.89 -24.04 -7.51
CA ALA A 125 45.15 -22.65 -7.83
C ALA A 125 44.54 -22.33 -9.20
N GLY A 126 43.84 -21.21 -9.29
CA GLY A 126 43.19 -20.77 -10.51
C GLY A 126 42.20 -19.62 -10.26
N PRO A 127 41.47 -19.19 -11.30
CA PRO A 127 40.43 -18.18 -11.18
C PRO A 127 39.34 -18.55 -10.15
N PRO A 128 38.80 -17.59 -9.37
CA PRO A 128 37.83 -17.88 -8.31
C PRO A 128 36.58 -18.63 -8.78
N VAL A 129 36.00 -18.27 -9.94
CA VAL A 129 34.82 -18.95 -10.48
C VAL A 129 35.17 -20.37 -10.90
N MET A 130 36.32 -20.53 -11.57
CA MET A 130 36.78 -21.83 -12.02
C MET A 130 37.07 -22.76 -10.82
N LEU A 131 37.67 -22.24 -9.74
CA LEU A 131 37.85 -23.00 -8.49
C LEU A 131 36.51 -23.39 -7.83
N ALA A 132 35.48 -22.55 -7.91
CA ALA A 132 34.15 -22.86 -7.37
C ALA A 132 33.45 -23.98 -8.16
N ILE A 133 33.61 -23.99 -9.49
CA ILE A 133 33.17 -25.06 -10.39
C ILE A 133 33.97 -26.34 -10.09
N TYR A 134 35.30 -26.22 -10.03
CA TYR A 134 36.21 -27.35 -9.86
C TYR A 134 36.09 -28.00 -8.49
N ASN A 135 35.72 -27.24 -7.46
CA ASN A 135 35.38 -27.71 -6.11
C ASN A 135 36.36 -28.76 -5.56
N SER A 136 37.66 -28.45 -5.64
CA SER A 136 38.71 -29.36 -5.20
C SER A 136 38.70 -30.76 -5.87
N GLY A 137 38.18 -30.86 -7.09
CA GLY A 137 38.07 -32.10 -7.87
C GLY A 137 36.73 -32.84 -7.71
N ASP A 138 35.83 -32.37 -6.84
CA ASP A 138 34.48 -32.91 -6.68
C ASP A 138 33.50 -32.15 -7.60
N ILE A 139 33.60 -32.46 -8.89
CA ILE A 139 32.87 -31.80 -9.98
C ILE A 139 31.65 -32.63 -10.33
N SER A 140 30.49 -31.99 -10.35
CA SER A 140 29.26 -32.58 -10.86
C SER A 140 28.58 -31.61 -11.82
N LEU A 141 27.74 -32.14 -12.71
CA LEU A 141 26.98 -31.31 -13.65
C LEU A 141 25.99 -30.40 -12.90
N GLU A 142 25.35 -30.93 -11.87
CA GLU A 142 24.39 -30.22 -11.02
C GLU A 142 25.07 -29.04 -10.31
N ARG A 143 26.31 -29.25 -9.83
CA ARG A 143 27.08 -28.18 -9.20
C ARG A 143 27.43 -27.08 -10.20
N THR A 144 27.98 -27.44 -11.35
CA THR A 144 28.32 -26.48 -12.41
C THR A 144 27.09 -25.68 -12.82
N GLN A 145 25.95 -26.34 -12.99
CA GLN A 145 24.67 -25.67 -13.27
C GLN A 145 24.27 -24.70 -12.17
N SER A 146 24.43 -25.08 -10.88
CA SER A 146 24.12 -24.21 -9.75
C SER A 146 25.01 -22.96 -9.69
N VAL A 147 26.31 -23.08 -10.00
CA VAL A 147 27.24 -21.95 -10.04
C VAL A 147 26.82 -20.96 -11.13
N TRP A 148 26.54 -21.45 -12.33
CA TRP A 148 26.08 -20.60 -13.44
C TRP A 148 24.71 -19.98 -13.19
N THR A 149 23.79 -20.72 -12.57
CA THR A 149 22.46 -20.21 -12.20
C THR A 149 22.56 -19.10 -11.14
N ASN A 150 23.43 -19.27 -10.15
CA ASN A 150 23.64 -18.24 -9.14
C ASN A 150 24.33 -17.00 -9.73
N LEU A 151 25.28 -17.18 -10.64
CA LEU A 151 25.94 -16.08 -11.34
C LEU A 151 24.94 -15.29 -12.19
N SER A 152 24.13 -15.97 -13.00
CA SER A 152 23.12 -15.32 -13.85
C SER A 152 22.04 -14.62 -13.02
N LEU A 153 21.61 -15.21 -11.90
CA LEU A 153 20.68 -14.59 -10.97
C LEU A 153 21.27 -13.33 -10.33
N ALA A 154 22.53 -13.37 -9.90
CA ALA A 154 23.21 -12.22 -9.31
C ALA A 154 23.35 -11.07 -10.32
N LEU A 155 23.78 -11.36 -11.56
CA LEU A 155 23.87 -10.37 -12.65
C LEU A 155 22.50 -9.76 -12.96
N THR A 156 21.46 -10.60 -13.10
CA THR A 156 20.10 -10.13 -13.39
C THR A 156 19.55 -9.27 -12.27
N ASN A 157 19.75 -9.66 -11.01
CA ASN A 157 19.35 -8.85 -9.87
C ASN A 157 20.11 -7.52 -9.84
N HIS A 158 21.40 -7.53 -10.14
CA HIS A 158 22.19 -6.30 -10.20
C HIS A 158 21.65 -5.33 -11.26
N MET A 159 21.38 -5.81 -12.49
CA MET A 159 20.79 -5.01 -13.57
C MET A 159 19.43 -4.43 -13.19
N ARG A 160 18.59 -5.22 -12.52
CA ARG A 160 17.24 -4.79 -12.10
C ARG A 160 17.27 -3.72 -11.00
N ILE A 161 18.23 -3.80 -10.08
CA ILE A 161 18.34 -2.88 -8.95
C ILE A 161 19.11 -1.61 -9.34
N ASN A 162 20.03 -1.70 -10.30
CA ASN A 162 20.89 -0.60 -10.73
C ASN A 162 20.69 -0.31 -12.22
N PRO A 163 19.48 0.09 -12.66
CA PRO A 163 19.28 0.43 -14.05
C PRO A 163 20.11 1.67 -14.40
N TYR A 164 20.69 1.68 -15.59
CA TYR A 164 21.41 2.81 -16.16
C TYR A 164 20.83 3.16 -17.54
N LEU A 165 21.03 4.41 -17.93
CA LEU A 165 20.73 4.92 -19.25
C LEU A 165 22.05 5.04 -20.00
N THR A 166 22.12 4.41 -21.17
CA THR A 166 23.21 4.60 -22.10
C THR A 166 22.90 5.75 -23.04
N THR A 167 23.79 6.74 -23.09
CA THR A 167 23.78 7.72 -24.17
C THR A 167 25.01 7.48 -25.04
N GLY A 168 24.78 7.08 -26.29
CA GLY A 168 25.84 6.78 -27.25
C GLY A 168 25.88 7.82 -28.36
N GLN A 169 27.03 8.46 -28.56
CA GLN A 169 27.29 9.26 -29.75
C GLN A 169 28.50 8.68 -30.48
N ARG A 170 28.28 8.22 -31.72
CA ARG A 170 29.36 7.73 -32.59
C ARG A 170 30.13 8.95 -33.11
N ASP A 171 31.41 9.06 -32.77
CA ASP A 171 32.27 10.08 -33.34
C ASP A 171 32.54 9.76 -34.83
N ARG A 172 32.86 10.77 -35.65
CA ARG A 172 33.15 10.62 -37.08
C ARG A 172 34.35 9.70 -37.37
N THR A 173 35.13 9.36 -36.36
CA THR A 173 36.25 8.41 -36.40
C THR A 173 35.83 6.96 -36.19
N GLY A 174 34.54 6.68 -36.01
CA GLY A 174 34.03 5.33 -35.73
C GLY A 174 34.15 4.89 -34.27
N THR A 175 34.73 5.73 -33.40
CA THR A 175 34.84 5.45 -31.96
C THR A 175 33.50 5.70 -31.27
N SER A 176 32.90 4.65 -30.71
CA SER A 176 31.70 4.75 -29.88
C SER A 176 32.07 5.23 -28.47
N LYS A 177 31.57 6.41 -28.07
CA LYS A 177 31.63 6.87 -26.66
C LYS A 177 30.25 6.71 -26.04
N TYR A 178 30.17 5.91 -24.98
CA TYR A 178 28.98 5.70 -24.19
C TYR A 178 29.12 6.41 -22.85
N ASN A 179 28.13 7.24 -22.47
CA ASN A 179 28.02 7.72 -21.10
C ASN A 179 26.95 6.87 -20.38
N LEU A 180 27.34 6.31 -19.24
CA LEU A 180 26.46 5.57 -18.33
C LEU A 180 25.88 6.57 -17.32
N LEU A 181 24.60 6.88 -17.44
CA LEU A 181 23.88 7.69 -16.45
C LEU A 181 23.06 6.77 -15.55
N ASN A 182 22.99 7.07 -14.26
CA ASN A 182 22.14 6.32 -13.35
C ASN A 182 20.66 6.55 -13.69
N ALA A 183 19.92 5.51 -14.06
CA ALA A 183 18.49 5.60 -14.41
C ALA A 183 17.60 5.74 -13.17
N THR A 184 18.14 5.48 -11.96
CA THR A 184 17.45 5.72 -10.69
C THR A 184 17.55 7.16 -10.21
N ALA A 185 18.17 8.06 -10.98
CA ALA A 185 18.21 9.47 -10.62
C ALA A 185 16.76 10.01 -10.49
N PRO A 186 16.44 10.72 -9.39
CA PRO A 186 15.10 11.26 -9.21
C PRO A 186 14.77 12.20 -10.36
N ALA A 187 13.69 11.90 -11.08
CA ALA A 187 13.21 12.75 -12.16
C ALA A 187 12.84 14.13 -11.57
N SER A 188 13.53 15.17 -12.03
CA SER A 188 13.19 16.55 -11.65
C SER A 188 11.88 16.91 -12.33
N GLY A 189 10.78 16.90 -11.56
CA GLY A 189 9.45 17.26 -12.02
C GLY A 189 8.73 18.14 -11.02
N VAL A 190 7.81 18.97 -11.51
CA VAL A 190 6.94 19.76 -10.65
C VAL A 190 5.70 18.91 -10.33
N ALA A 191 5.67 18.32 -9.14
CA ALA A 191 4.48 17.64 -8.64
C ALA A 191 3.46 18.68 -8.15
N CYS A 192 2.42 18.94 -8.94
CA CYS A 192 1.31 19.81 -8.54
C CYS A 192 0.40 19.07 -7.56
N ALA A 193 0.51 19.38 -6.27
CA ALA A 193 -0.43 18.93 -5.26
C ALA A 193 -1.56 19.95 -5.07
N THR A 194 -2.81 19.53 -5.24
CA THR A 194 -3.98 20.37 -5.00
C THR A 194 -4.12 20.64 -3.51
N LYS A 195 -3.73 21.84 -3.05
CA LYS A 195 -3.99 22.28 -1.68
C LYS A 195 -5.31 23.04 -1.62
N THR A 196 -6.21 22.59 -0.75
CA THR A 196 -7.44 23.31 -0.44
C THR A 196 -7.14 24.51 0.46
N CYS A 197 -6.98 25.68 -0.14
CA CYS A 197 -6.88 26.93 0.60
C CYS A 197 -8.28 27.37 1.06
N LEU A 198 -8.59 27.18 2.35
CA LEU A 198 -9.84 27.68 2.93
C LEU A 198 -9.73 29.20 3.14
N GLN A 199 -10.38 29.99 2.29
CA GLN A 199 -10.53 31.42 2.49
C GLN A 199 -11.65 31.66 3.51
N VAL A 200 -11.28 31.86 4.78
CA VAL A 200 -12.23 32.19 5.84
C VAL A 200 -12.80 33.58 5.60
N ARG A 201 -14.06 33.64 5.15
CA ARG A 201 -14.80 34.91 5.01
C ARG A 201 -15.39 35.30 6.36
N TRP A 202 -14.63 36.05 7.16
CA TRP A 202 -15.01 36.50 8.50
C TRP A 202 -16.38 37.20 8.58
N GLY A 203 -16.82 37.87 7.51
CA GLY A 203 -18.16 38.47 7.44
C GLY A 203 -19.31 37.47 7.60
N TRP A 204 -19.14 36.23 7.14
CA TRP A 204 -20.16 35.17 7.28
C TRP A 204 -20.20 34.59 8.70
N LEU A 205 -19.13 34.74 9.47
CA LEU A 205 -19.07 34.33 10.89
C LEU A 205 -19.67 35.38 11.81
N ALA A 206 -19.82 36.64 11.39
CA ALA A 206 -20.40 37.70 12.19
C ALA A 206 -21.87 37.41 12.56
N PHE A 207 -22.66 36.89 11.62
CA PHE A 207 -24.07 36.57 11.88
C PHE A 207 -24.28 35.47 12.93
N PRO A 208 -23.70 34.25 12.79
CA PRO A 208 -23.88 33.20 13.80
C PRO A 208 -23.25 33.56 15.15
N THR A 209 -22.17 34.33 15.18
CA THR A 209 -21.56 34.79 16.45
C THR A 209 -22.45 35.80 17.18
N VAL A 210 -22.98 36.79 16.48
CA VAL A 210 -23.94 37.75 17.06
C VAL A 210 -25.19 37.02 17.55
N LEU A 211 -25.72 36.09 16.75
CA LEU A 211 -26.90 35.31 17.13
C LEU A 211 -26.63 34.45 18.38
N ALA A 212 -25.46 33.80 18.47
CA ALA A 212 -25.05 33.05 19.65
C ALA A 212 -24.87 33.93 20.90
N VAL A 213 -24.35 35.14 20.75
CA VAL A 213 -24.21 36.09 21.88
C VAL A 213 -25.59 36.58 22.34
N LEU A 214 -26.47 36.95 21.42
CA LEU A 214 -27.84 37.36 21.77
C LEU A 214 -28.63 36.23 22.45
N THR A 215 -28.52 34.99 21.96
CA THR A 215 -29.20 33.85 22.60
C THR A 215 -28.64 33.58 23.99
N LEU A 216 -27.33 33.71 24.20
CA LEU A 216 -26.71 33.58 25.52
C LEU A 216 -27.19 34.68 26.49
N ILE A 217 -27.28 35.93 26.03
CA ILE A 217 -27.81 37.05 26.83
C ILE A 217 -29.28 36.79 27.18
N PHE A 218 -30.10 36.40 26.21
CA PHE A 218 -31.51 36.10 26.45
C PHE A 218 -31.68 34.93 27.43
N PHE A 219 -30.89 33.88 27.28
CA PHE A 219 -30.91 32.72 28.18
C PHE A 219 -30.49 33.09 29.61
N ALA A 220 -29.42 33.88 29.76
CA ALA A 220 -29.01 34.39 31.07
C ALA A 220 -30.11 35.26 31.69
N GLY A 221 -30.71 36.16 30.91
CA GLY A 221 -31.86 36.98 31.34
C GLY A 221 -33.07 36.15 31.76
N ALA A 222 -33.35 35.05 31.06
CA ALA A 222 -34.41 34.11 31.43
C ALA A 222 -34.08 33.38 32.75
N ILE A 223 -32.83 32.98 32.96
CA ILE A 223 -32.41 32.36 34.23
C ILE A 223 -32.54 33.35 35.38
N PHE A 224 -32.05 34.58 35.22
CA PHE A 224 -32.11 35.57 36.30
C PHE A 224 -33.55 36.02 36.60
N SER A 225 -34.39 36.21 35.57
CA SER A 225 -35.80 36.54 35.77
C SER A 225 -36.59 35.41 36.43
N THR A 226 -36.31 34.15 36.09
CA THR A 226 -36.94 32.98 36.72
C THR A 226 -36.36 32.60 38.08
N GLY A 227 -35.12 33.03 38.37
CA GLY A 227 -34.47 32.90 39.68
C GLY A 227 -35.01 33.90 40.71
N GLY A 228 -35.57 35.03 40.25
CA GLY A 228 -36.21 36.03 41.11
C GLY A 228 -37.67 35.75 41.48
N LEU A 229 -38.31 34.73 40.88
CA LEU A 229 -39.65 34.31 41.30
C LEU A 229 -39.59 33.74 42.72
N THR A 230 -40.41 34.30 43.61
CA THR A 230 -40.53 33.85 45.00
C THR A 230 -40.78 32.34 45.07
N ARG A 231 -40.15 31.68 46.05
CA ARG A 231 -40.25 30.23 46.27
C ARG A 231 -41.69 29.71 46.24
N ASP A 232 -42.64 30.55 46.65
CA ASP A 232 -44.08 30.25 46.67
C ASP A 232 -44.69 30.04 45.29
N VAL A 233 -44.19 30.68 44.24
CA VAL A 233 -44.63 30.45 42.84
C VAL A 233 -43.88 29.29 42.20
N ARG A 234 -43.00 28.57 42.89
CA ARG A 234 -42.34 27.35 42.35
C ARG A 234 -42.99 26.05 42.84
N THR A 235 -43.88 26.16 43.84
CA THR A 235 -44.51 25.04 44.56
C THR A 235 -45.59 24.33 43.75
N TRP A 236 -46.38 25.05 42.95
CA TRP A 236 -47.43 24.49 42.09
C TRP A 236 -46.91 23.52 41.02
N LYS A 237 -45.64 23.66 40.61
CA LYS A 237 -45.04 22.82 39.58
C LYS A 237 -44.48 21.49 40.11
N SER A 238 -44.28 21.38 41.44
CA SER A 238 -43.59 20.25 42.07
C SER A 238 -44.48 19.42 43.02
N SER A 239 -45.71 19.87 43.30
CA SER A 239 -46.66 19.10 44.10
C SER A 239 -48.12 19.39 43.70
N PRO A 240 -49.00 18.38 43.58
CA PRO A 240 -50.43 18.59 43.40
C PRO A 240 -51.15 19.01 44.69
N LEU A 241 -50.45 19.07 45.84
CA LEU A 241 -51.00 19.42 47.15
C LEU A 241 -51.70 20.80 47.20
N PRO A 242 -51.18 21.89 46.59
CA PRO A 242 -51.87 23.18 46.58
C PRO A 242 -53.25 23.09 45.89
N LEU A 243 -53.36 22.23 44.87
CA LEU A 243 -54.61 22.03 44.13
C LEU A 243 -55.64 21.24 44.95
N LEU A 244 -55.21 20.35 45.84
CA LEU A 244 -56.09 19.63 46.77
C LEU A 244 -56.65 20.52 47.90
N PHE A 245 -55.84 21.44 48.44
CA PHE A 245 -56.28 22.32 49.53
C PHE A 245 -57.07 23.53 49.05
N TYR A 246 -56.79 24.05 47.85
CA TYR A 246 -57.46 25.24 47.31
C TYR A 246 -58.45 24.95 46.17
N GLY A 247 -58.43 23.76 45.55
CA GLY A 247 -59.20 23.44 44.34
C GLY A 247 -60.40 22.49 44.50
N GLY A 248 -60.58 21.76 45.62
CA GLY A 248 -61.75 20.87 45.74
C GLY A 248 -61.95 20.17 47.09
N SER A 249 -63.22 20.16 47.55
CA SER A 249 -63.86 19.39 48.65
C SER A 249 -63.25 19.40 50.06
N LEU A 250 -61.95 19.68 50.26
CA LEU A 250 -61.28 19.73 51.58
C LEU A 250 -61.26 21.12 52.23
N SER A 251 -62.20 21.98 51.81
CA SER A 251 -62.30 23.42 52.14
C SER A 251 -62.36 23.73 53.66
N HIS A 252 -62.72 22.76 54.50
CA HIS A 252 -62.80 22.96 55.96
C HIS A 252 -61.44 22.94 56.68
N THR A 253 -60.35 22.54 56.02
CA THR A 253 -58.98 22.64 56.53
C THR A 253 -58.20 23.63 55.69
N ARG A 254 -58.32 24.92 56.01
CA ARG A 254 -57.56 25.98 55.34
C ARG A 254 -56.11 25.92 55.81
N ALA A 255 -55.17 25.72 54.89
CA ALA A 255 -53.76 25.91 55.18
C ALA A 255 -53.49 27.41 55.39
N ASP A 256 -52.72 27.73 56.43
CA ASP A 256 -52.44 29.12 56.85
C ASP A 256 -51.49 29.84 55.88
N SER A 257 -50.75 29.09 55.06
CA SER A 257 -49.83 29.60 54.05
C SER A 257 -49.84 28.71 52.78
N GLN A 258 -49.38 29.27 51.66
CA GLN A 258 -49.17 28.54 50.40
C GLN A 258 -47.84 27.75 50.37
N HIS A 259 -47.15 27.66 51.51
CA HIS A 259 -45.83 27.04 51.60
C HIS A 259 -45.93 25.51 51.62
N VAL A 260 -45.07 24.82 50.86
CA VAL A 260 -45.14 23.33 50.73
C VAL A 260 -44.93 22.63 52.05
N ASP A 261 -44.07 23.15 52.92
CA ASP A 261 -43.84 22.52 54.23
C ASP A 261 -45.06 22.63 55.13
N ASP A 262 -45.81 23.74 55.04
CA ASP A 262 -47.04 23.93 55.81
C ASP A 262 -48.19 23.13 55.21
N LEU A 263 -48.30 23.06 53.87
CA LEU A 263 -49.25 22.19 53.17
C LEU A 263 -48.97 20.71 53.45
N ASN A 264 -47.71 20.29 53.52
CA ASN A 264 -47.29 18.92 53.85
C ASN A 264 -47.53 18.61 55.33
N ARG A 265 -47.29 19.57 56.23
CA ARG A 265 -47.67 19.45 57.65
C ARG A 265 -49.19 19.34 57.82
N ALA A 266 -49.97 20.13 57.08
CA ALA A 266 -51.42 20.03 57.06
C ALA A 266 -51.88 18.67 56.51
N ALA A 267 -51.28 18.20 55.40
CA ALA A 267 -51.59 16.89 54.83
C ALA A 267 -51.28 15.74 55.80
N LYS A 268 -50.13 15.77 56.48
CA LYS A 268 -49.76 14.77 57.50
C LYS A 268 -50.71 14.73 58.69
N ARG A 269 -51.37 15.84 59.02
CA ARG A 269 -52.40 15.89 60.07
C ARG A 269 -53.74 15.33 59.61
N THR A 270 -53.98 15.30 58.30
CA THR A 270 -55.26 14.87 57.72
C THR A 270 -55.21 13.40 57.33
N ASN A 271 -55.61 12.53 58.25
CA ASN A 271 -55.79 11.09 57.97
C ASN A 271 -57.10 10.85 57.20
N VAL A 272 -57.02 10.88 55.88
CA VAL A 272 -58.12 10.49 54.98
C VAL A 272 -57.84 9.12 54.36
N GLY A 273 -58.86 8.29 54.27
CA GLY A 273 -58.84 7.00 53.59
C GLY A 273 -59.83 7.01 52.42
N LEU A 274 -59.49 6.29 51.36
CA LEU A 274 -60.44 6.00 50.30
C LEU A 274 -61.35 4.86 50.75
N VAL A 275 -62.64 5.16 50.82
CA VAL A 275 -63.70 4.19 51.12
C VAL A 275 -64.56 4.06 49.88
N ARG A 276 -64.90 2.81 49.53
CA ARG A 276 -65.80 2.54 48.42
C ARG A 276 -67.23 2.71 48.92
N ASP A 277 -68.00 3.53 48.22
CA ASP A 277 -69.42 3.73 48.49
C ASP A 277 -70.23 2.52 48.01
N GLU A 278 -71.49 2.40 48.44
CA GLU A 278 -72.36 1.25 48.14
C GLU A 278 -72.61 1.08 46.63
N GLU A 279 -72.49 2.17 45.87
CA GLU A 279 -72.61 2.23 44.41
C GLU A 279 -71.30 1.89 43.66
N GLY A 280 -70.25 1.51 44.39
CA GLY A 280 -68.97 1.11 43.84
C GLY A 280 -68.01 2.26 43.50
N ASN A 281 -68.40 3.51 43.74
CA ASN A 281 -67.58 4.70 43.55
C ASN A 281 -66.60 4.91 44.72
N MET A 282 -65.42 5.48 44.43
CA MET A 282 -64.35 5.66 45.40
C MET A 282 -64.42 7.08 45.98
N VAL A 283 -64.70 7.21 47.29
CA VAL A 283 -64.87 8.51 47.95
C VAL A 283 -63.84 8.67 49.08
N LEU A 284 -63.22 9.85 49.18
CA LEU A 284 -62.29 10.20 50.25
C LEU A 284 -63.06 10.55 51.52
N ARG A 285 -62.88 9.78 52.60
CA ARG A 285 -63.48 10.06 53.92
C ARG A 285 -62.41 10.11 55.02
N LYS A 286 -62.65 10.91 56.06
CA LYS A 286 -61.76 11.03 57.23
C LYS A 286 -61.80 9.73 58.03
N ARG A 287 -60.63 9.17 58.36
CA ARG A 287 -60.53 7.90 59.09
C ARG A 287 -60.96 8.11 60.55
N GLY A 288 -62.05 7.46 60.98
CA GLY A 288 -62.55 7.50 62.38
C GLY A 288 -63.93 8.15 62.59
N ALA A 289 -64.64 8.56 61.54
CA ALA A 289 -66.07 8.84 61.66
C ALA A 289 -66.82 7.52 61.82
N VAL A 290 -67.23 7.18 63.05
CA VAL A 290 -68.13 6.05 63.34
C VAL A 290 -69.42 6.27 62.55
N VAL A 291 -69.85 5.21 61.85
CA VAL A 291 -71.14 5.15 61.17
C VAL A 291 -72.21 5.16 62.25
N ASP A 292 -72.89 6.29 62.45
CA ASP A 292 -74.12 6.29 63.22
C ASP A 292 -75.21 5.78 62.29
N ARG A 293 -75.67 4.58 62.61
CA ARG A 293 -76.77 3.87 61.96
C ARG A 293 -77.93 4.07 62.92
N ASP A 294 -78.92 4.87 62.52
CA ASP A 294 -80.35 4.75 62.85
C ASP A 294 -81.07 6.11 62.75
N SER A 295 -81.84 6.27 61.66
CA SER A 295 -83.22 6.76 61.73
C SER A 295 -83.90 6.46 60.39
N GLU A 296 -84.49 5.27 60.30
CA GLU A 296 -85.64 5.02 59.42
C GLU A 296 -86.75 6.03 59.77
N ILE A 297 -87.23 6.77 58.77
CA ILE A 297 -88.60 6.78 58.19
C ILE A 297 -88.56 7.68 56.96
#